data_AF-A0A814KI13-F1
#
_entry.id   AF-A0A814KI13-F1
#
_cell.length_a   1.000
_cell.length_b   1.000
_cell.length_c   1.000
_cell.angle_alpha   90.00
_cell.angle_beta   90.00
_cell.angle_gamma   90.00
#
_symmetry.space_group_name_H-M   'P 1'
#
loop_
_entity.id
_entity.type
_entity.pdbx_description
1 polymer ?
#
loop_
_entity_poly.entity_id
_entity_poly.type
_entity_poly.pdbx_seq_one_letter_code
_entity_poly.pdbx_strand_id
1 'polypeptide(L)'
;MNSRTLKRISSVRLKARSELKHEEWEQHHYYYDQNVVSCSKNQIERIDARNITREEFIEKYERPAKPVIIQHLIDDWPAFEKWTIEKLGRKYRNQRFKVGEDDDGKSVKLKMKYFLDYASNNHDDSPLYLFESSFGEHPKKKRLIDDYDVPEYFNEDLFQLVGEHRRPPYRWWCIGPQRSGTGIHIDPLGTSAWNALISGHKRWCIFPPSTPRELLKPTSSDSPKNKDEGITWFKVIYPRTQLSSWPKQYPCLEAVQYPGEVIFVPGGYWHVVLNMDLTVAVTQNFCSSVNFPTVWTRVVRSRPKMSKKFLERLKRRRPDLARLTDKIDVNDDTGPRSDTSSSSSSSSSADSSPDSTDESDTESKPTANHQRSFEKGDESVVKKIRVSEQQ
;
A
#
# COMPACT_ATOMS: atom_id res chain seq x y z
N MET A 1 -18.46 13.04 -14.14
CA MET A 1 -17.06 13.35 -14.53
C MET A 1 -17.01 14.17 -15.81
N ASN A 2 -16.07 15.10 -15.93
CA ASN A 2 -15.86 15.84 -17.19
C ASN A 2 -15.04 15.02 -18.21
N SER A 3 -15.12 15.38 -19.51
CA SER A 3 -14.45 14.67 -20.61
C SER A 3 -12.93 14.53 -20.42
N ARG A 4 -12.27 15.55 -19.86
CA ARG A 4 -10.82 15.53 -19.61
C ARG A 4 -10.46 14.54 -18.50
N THR A 5 -11.26 14.46 -17.45
CA THR A 5 -11.11 13.44 -16.39
C THR A 5 -11.24 12.05 -17.00
N LEU A 6 -12.30 11.78 -17.77
CA LEU A 6 -12.52 10.46 -18.39
C LEU A 6 -11.32 10.00 -19.23
N LYS A 7 -10.77 10.88 -20.08
CA LYS A 7 -9.57 10.57 -20.88
C LYS A 7 -8.35 10.22 -20.02
N ARG A 8 -8.14 10.94 -18.91
CA ARG A 8 -7.02 10.66 -17.99
C ARG A 8 -7.24 9.37 -17.20
N ILE A 9 -8.47 9.08 -16.77
CA ILE A 9 -8.81 7.83 -16.09
C ILE A 9 -8.63 6.63 -17.01
N SER A 10 -9.14 6.67 -18.25
CA SER A 10 -8.96 5.58 -19.23
C SER A 10 -7.48 5.25 -19.44
N SER A 11 -6.62 6.27 -19.59
CA SER A 11 -5.17 6.05 -19.72
C SER A 11 -4.52 5.48 -18.47
N VAL A 12 -4.97 5.88 -17.27
CA VAL A 12 -4.43 5.38 -15.99
C VAL A 12 -4.89 3.95 -15.73
N ARG A 13 -6.16 3.62 -16.00
CA ARG A 13 -6.73 2.28 -15.91
C ARG A 13 -5.91 1.27 -16.71
N LEU A 14 -5.66 1.57 -17.99
CA LEU A 14 -4.89 0.70 -18.88
C LEU A 14 -3.45 0.48 -18.39
N LYS A 15 -2.83 1.49 -17.77
CA LYS A 15 -1.47 1.37 -17.24
C LYS A 15 -1.44 0.59 -15.93
N ALA A 16 -2.39 0.86 -15.02
CA ALA A 16 -2.39 0.29 -13.69
C ALA A 16 -2.90 -1.16 -13.67
N ARG A 17 -3.74 -1.54 -14.63
CA ARG A 17 -4.37 -2.86 -14.77
C ARG A 17 -4.48 -3.22 -16.25
N SER A 18 -3.36 -3.52 -16.89
CA SER A 18 -3.29 -3.81 -18.33
C SER A 18 -4.07 -5.08 -18.72
N GLU A 19 -4.34 -5.95 -17.75
CA GLU A 19 -5.13 -7.17 -17.91
C GLU A 19 -6.65 -6.94 -17.97
N LEU A 20 -7.14 -5.77 -17.54
CA LEU A 20 -8.56 -5.40 -17.55
C LEU A 20 -8.93 -4.58 -18.80
N LYS A 21 -9.88 -5.09 -19.57
CA LYS A 21 -10.58 -4.36 -20.63
C LYS A 21 -11.57 -3.35 -20.04
N HIS A 22 -12.05 -2.42 -20.86
CA HIS A 22 -12.91 -1.33 -20.40
C HIS A 22 -14.18 -1.82 -19.69
N GLU A 23 -14.87 -2.81 -20.24
CA GLU A 23 -16.11 -3.34 -19.64
C GLU A 23 -15.85 -4.16 -18.35
N GLU A 24 -14.62 -4.63 -18.16
CA GLU A 24 -14.25 -5.52 -17.03
C GLU A 24 -14.03 -4.76 -15.72
N TRP A 25 -14.02 -3.42 -15.74
CA TRP A 25 -13.94 -2.59 -14.53
C TRP A 25 -15.22 -2.60 -13.69
N GLU A 26 -16.35 -2.92 -14.31
CA GLU A 26 -17.69 -2.90 -13.68
C GLU A 26 -18.42 -4.25 -13.84
N GLN A 27 -17.70 -5.32 -14.18
CA GLN A 27 -18.24 -6.63 -14.56
C GLN A 27 -19.13 -7.27 -13.48
N HIS A 28 -18.78 -7.10 -12.21
CA HIS A 28 -19.47 -7.70 -11.08
C HIS A 28 -20.55 -6.79 -10.49
N HIS A 29 -20.66 -5.55 -10.96
CA HIS A 29 -21.66 -4.57 -10.54
C HIS A 29 -21.69 -4.33 -9.02
N TYR A 30 -20.53 -4.43 -8.35
CA TYR A 30 -20.45 -4.28 -6.89
C TYR A 30 -20.86 -2.89 -6.39
N TYR A 31 -20.86 -1.88 -7.26
CA TYR A 31 -21.41 -0.56 -6.96
C TYR A 31 -22.86 -0.61 -6.44
N TYR A 32 -23.68 -1.54 -6.95
CA TYR A 32 -25.08 -1.67 -6.58
C TYR A 32 -25.32 -2.60 -5.38
N ASP A 33 -24.28 -3.28 -4.89
CA ASP A 33 -24.39 -4.24 -3.79
C ASP A 33 -23.90 -3.62 -2.47
N GLN A 34 -24.84 -3.12 -1.68
CA GLN A 34 -24.56 -2.50 -0.39
C GLN A 34 -24.06 -3.50 0.67
N ASN A 35 -24.28 -4.81 0.49
CA ASN A 35 -23.84 -5.83 1.45
C ASN A 35 -22.32 -6.05 1.41
N VAL A 36 -21.65 -5.60 0.36
CA VAL A 36 -20.20 -5.80 0.19
C VAL A 36 -19.40 -4.99 1.21
N VAL A 37 -19.91 -3.81 1.54
CA VAL A 37 -19.25 -2.86 2.43
C VAL A 37 -19.81 -2.90 3.84
N SER A 38 -20.90 -3.63 4.11
CA SER A 38 -21.52 -3.68 5.44
C SER A 38 -20.71 -4.53 6.43
N CYS A 39 -20.61 -4.09 7.68
CA CYS A 39 -19.99 -4.84 8.76
C CYS A 39 -20.72 -4.53 10.06
N SER A 40 -21.19 -5.56 10.75
CA SER A 40 -21.89 -5.45 12.04
C SER A 40 -21.06 -5.96 13.21
N LYS A 41 -19.88 -6.54 12.95
CA LYS A 41 -19.02 -7.13 13.97
C LYS A 41 -17.91 -6.18 14.39
N ASN A 42 -17.58 -6.28 15.67
CA ASN A 42 -16.54 -5.47 16.28
C ASN A 42 -15.77 -6.27 17.33
N GLN A 43 -14.88 -7.13 16.87
CA GLN A 43 -14.19 -8.15 17.67
C GLN A 43 -12.75 -7.79 18.01
N ILE A 44 -12.19 -6.75 17.37
CA ILE A 44 -10.88 -6.21 17.73
C ILE A 44 -11.06 -5.30 18.96
N GLU A 45 -10.28 -5.56 20.01
CA GLU A 45 -10.29 -4.78 21.24
C GLU A 45 -10.00 -3.30 20.96
N ARG A 46 -10.69 -2.44 21.71
CA ARG A 46 -10.44 -0.99 21.72
C ARG A 46 -9.84 -0.56 23.04
N ILE A 47 -8.82 0.28 22.94
CA ILE A 47 -8.21 0.96 24.08
C ILE A 47 -8.21 2.46 23.89
N ASP A 48 -8.18 3.18 25.00
CA ASP A 48 -8.07 4.63 25.06
C ASP A 48 -6.63 5.01 25.40
N ALA A 49 -5.96 5.72 24.48
CA ALA A 49 -4.56 6.10 24.64
C ALA A 49 -4.31 7.00 25.86
N ARG A 50 -5.34 7.72 26.35
CA ARG A 50 -5.24 8.57 27.55
C ARG A 50 -5.03 7.75 28.83
N ASN A 51 -5.35 6.46 28.79
CA ASN A 51 -5.33 5.56 29.94
C ASN A 51 -4.25 4.47 29.85
N ILE A 52 -3.47 4.44 28.77
CA ILE A 52 -2.46 3.40 28.53
C ILE A 52 -1.13 4.07 28.18
N THR A 53 -0.12 3.82 28.99
CA THR A 53 1.25 4.27 28.69
C THR A 53 1.86 3.47 27.55
N ARG A 54 2.89 4.00 26.92
CA ARG A 54 3.66 3.29 25.89
C ARG A 54 4.19 1.94 26.40
N GLU A 55 4.71 1.88 27.62
CA GLU A 55 5.25 0.66 28.23
C GLU A 55 4.17 -0.40 28.42
N GLU A 56 2.98 0.00 28.85
CA GLU A 56 1.83 -0.90 28.95
C GLU A 56 1.34 -1.35 27.58
N PHE A 57 1.36 -0.48 26.57
CA PHE A 57 1.04 -0.86 25.20
C PHE A 57 2.00 -1.96 24.70
N ILE A 58 3.30 -1.78 24.92
CA ILE A 58 4.34 -2.75 24.56
C ILE A 58 4.07 -4.09 25.25
N GLU A 59 3.80 -4.09 26.56
CA GLU A 59 3.63 -5.32 27.33
C GLU A 59 2.31 -6.05 27.02
N LYS A 60 1.21 -5.32 26.82
CA LYS A 60 -0.12 -5.91 26.65
C LYS A 60 -0.48 -6.21 25.19
N TYR A 61 0.16 -5.54 24.23
CA TYR A 61 -0.21 -5.64 22.81
C TYR A 61 0.97 -5.93 21.89
N GLU A 62 2.05 -5.16 21.91
CA GLU A 62 3.15 -5.35 20.96
C GLU A 62 3.90 -6.66 21.19
N ARG A 63 4.38 -6.90 22.42
CA ARG A 63 5.13 -8.09 22.83
C ARG A 63 4.34 -9.38 22.67
N PRO A 64 3.06 -9.47 23.10
CA PRO A 64 2.24 -10.67 22.85
C PRO A 64 1.70 -10.75 21.42
N ALA A 65 2.05 -9.80 20.53
CA ALA A 65 1.58 -9.72 19.15
C ALA A 65 0.04 -9.74 19.05
N LYS A 66 -0.64 -8.85 19.78
CA LYS A 66 -2.10 -8.74 19.82
C LYS A 66 -2.59 -7.52 19.03
N PRO A 67 -3.37 -7.69 17.96
CA PRO A 67 -4.00 -6.57 17.25
C PRO A 67 -4.94 -5.78 18.17
N VAL A 68 -4.94 -4.45 18.05
CA VAL A 68 -5.77 -3.56 18.86
C VAL A 68 -6.12 -2.29 18.09
N ILE A 69 -7.31 -1.73 18.34
CA ILE A 69 -7.71 -0.41 17.87
C ILE A 69 -7.53 0.58 19.02
N ILE A 70 -6.91 1.71 18.73
CA ILE A 70 -6.50 2.71 19.72
C ILE A 70 -7.27 3.99 19.42
N GLN A 71 -7.98 4.48 20.42
CA GLN A 71 -8.74 5.72 20.39
C GLN A 71 -7.93 6.81 21.08
N HIS A 72 -8.17 8.07 20.71
CA HIS A 72 -7.57 9.25 21.33
C HIS A 72 -6.03 9.35 21.21
N LEU A 73 -5.41 8.60 20.30
CA LEU A 73 -3.96 8.64 20.08
C LEU A 73 -3.52 9.77 19.14
N ILE A 74 -4.45 10.34 18.37
CA ILE A 74 -4.16 11.28 17.27
C ILE A 74 -5.06 12.52 17.29
N ASP A 75 -5.77 12.77 18.40
CA ASP A 75 -6.82 13.81 18.50
C ASP A 75 -6.32 15.23 18.21
N ASP A 76 -5.03 15.48 18.39
CA ASP A 76 -4.36 16.76 18.20
C ASP A 76 -3.79 16.97 16.78
N TRP A 77 -3.95 16.00 15.87
CA TRP A 77 -3.37 16.09 14.54
C TRP A 77 -4.01 17.18 13.67
N PRO A 78 -3.21 18.09 13.08
CA PRO A 78 -3.72 19.08 12.13
C PRO A 78 -4.39 18.45 10.89
N ALA A 79 -4.13 17.17 10.61
CA ALA A 79 -4.77 16.40 9.55
C ALA A 79 -6.31 16.45 9.62
N PHE A 80 -6.93 16.41 10.81
CA PHE A 80 -8.39 16.46 10.94
C PHE A 80 -8.99 17.72 10.32
N GLU A 81 -8.31 18.85 10.44
CA GLU A 81 -8.77 20.10 9.83
C GLU A 81 -8.31 20.24 8.38
N LYS A 82 -7.09 19.77 8.05
CA LYS A 82 -6.43 20.08 6.77
C LYS A 82 -6.71 19.06 5.68
N TRP A 83 -6.95 17.79 6.01
CA TRP A 83 -7.11 16.69 5.06
C TRP A 83 -8.57 16.47 4.61
N THR A 84 -9.36 17.53 4.61
CA THR A 84 -10.67 17.54 3.92
C THR A 84 -10.49 17.50 2.40
N ILE A 85 -11.42 16.85 1.70
CA ILE A 85 -11.41 16.74 0.23
C ILE A 85 -11.33 18.10 -0.46
N GLU A 86 -12.03 19.11 0.05
CA GLU A 86 -12.00 20.47 -0.47
C GLU A 86 -10.59 21.09 -0.36
N LYS A 87 -10.02 21.09 0.85
CA LYS A 87 -8.69 21.70 1.11
C LYS A 87 -7.59 20.97 0.34
N LEU A 88 -7.64 19.63 0.29
CA LEU A 88 -6.69 18.82 -0.48
C LEU A 88 -6.83 19.07 -1.99
N GLY A 89 -8.07 19.10 -2.49
CA GLY A 89 -8.38 19.37 -3.91
C GLY A 89 -7.96 20.77 -4.36
N ARG A 90 -7.93 21.74 -3.44
CA ARG A 90 -7.38 23.09 -3.68
C ARG A 90 -5.86 23.13 -3.60
N LYS A 91 -5.27 22.71 -2.47
CA LYS A 91 -3.83 22.82 -2.17
C LYS A 91 -2.98 21.96 -3.12
N TYR A 92 -3.41 20.73 -3.39
CA TYR A 92 -2.66 19.77 -4.19
C TYR A 92 -3.26 19.52 -5.58
N ARG A 93 -4.16 20.40 -6.03
CA ARG A 93 -4.96 20.29 -7.28
C ARG A 93 -4.24 19.67 -8.47
N ASN A 94 -3.01 20.14 -8.73
CA ASN A 94 -2.21 19.75 -9.90
C ASN A 94 -1.05 18.79 -9.57
N GLN A 95 -0.86 18.41 -8.32
CA GLN A 95 0.16 17.43 -7.92
C GLN A 95 -0.28 16.02 -8.32
N ARG A 96 0.67 15.21 -8.78
CA ARG A 96 0.45 13.82 -9.18
C ARG A 96 0.75 12.88 -8.01
N PHE A 97 -0.17 11.99 -7.70
CA PHE A 97 -0.04 10.96 -6.66
C PHE A 97 -0.11 9.57 -7.27
N LYS A 98 0.61 8.62 -6.67
CA LYS A 98 0.57 7.20 -7.08
C LYS A 98 -0.82 6.61 -6.85
N VAL A 99 -1.36 5.93 -7.86
CA VAL A 99 -2.67 5.25 -7.85
C VAL A 99 -2.60 3.80 -8.35
N GLY A 100 -1.39 3.29 -8.61
CA GLY A 100 -1.11 1.94 -9.10
C GLY A 100 0.35 1.80 -9.55
N GLU A 101 0.70 0.63 -10.08
CA GLU A 101 1.96 0.33 -10.78
C GLU A 101 1.62 -0.25 -12.16
N ASP A 102 2.50 -0.04 -13.14
CA ASP A 102 2.39 -0.71 -14.45
C ASP A 102 3.13 -2.05 -14.45
N ASP A 103 3.08 -2.75 -15.59
CA ASP A 103 3.69 -4.08 -15.75
C ASP A 103 5.22 -4.09 -15.55
N ASP A 104 5.88 -2.93 -15.67
CA ASP A 104 7.31 -2.76 -15.40
C ASP A 104 7.59 -2.40 -13.92
N GLY A 105 6.56 -2.30 -13.08
CA GLY A 105 6.66 -1.84 -11.70
C GLY A 105 6.80 -0.32 -11.55
N LYS A 106 6.60 0.46 -12.61
CA LYS A 106 6.70 1.94 -12.53
C LYS A 106 5.42 2.50 -11.96
N SER A 107 5.56 3.54 -11.15
CA SER A 107 4.41 4.20 -10.52
C SER A 107 3.48 4.86 -11.54
N VAL A 108 2.22 4.41 -11.57
CA VAL A 108 1.16 5.09 -12.31
C VAL A 108 0.60 6.20 -11.43
N LYS A 109 0.61 7.43 -11.94
CA LYS A 109 0.24 8.62 -11.16
C LYS A 109 -0.88 9.43 -11.81
N LEU A 110 -1.76 9.99 -10.97
CA LEU A 110 -2.87 10.84 -11.40
C LEU A 110 -2.85 12.18 -10.64
N LYS A 111 -3.25 13.28 -11.31
CA LYS A 111 -3.39 14.58 -10.62
C LYS A 111 -4.54 14.53 -9.64
N MET A 112 -4.36 15.11 -8.44
CA MET A 112 -5.37 15.14 -7.37
C MET A 112 -6.78 15.53 -7.87
N LYS A 113 -6.90 16.58 -8.69
CA LYS A 113 -8.21 17.01 -9.23
C LYS A 113 -8.95 15.94 -10.03
N TYR A 114 -8.24 15.10 -10.78
CA TYR A 114 -8.85 14.04 -11.57
C TYR A 114 -9.16 12.84 -10.68
N PHE A 115 -8.29 12.56 -9.71
CA PHE A 115 -8.54 11.50 -8.74
C PHE A 115 -9.79 11.78 -7.90
N LEU A 116 -9.98 13.00 -7.41
CA LEU A 116 -11.15 13.36 -6.61
C LEU A 116 -12.46 13.37 -7.43
N ASP A 117 -12.42 13.85 -8.68
CA ASP A 117 -13.57 13.74 -9.61
C ASP A 117 -13.91 12.26 -9.87
N TYR A 118 -12.90 11.41 -10.06
CA TYR A 118 -13.09 9.96 -10.20
C TYR A 118 -13.63 9.30 -8.92
N ALA A 119 -13.03 9.55 -7.76
CA ALA A 119 -13.41 8.97 -6.49
C ALA A 119 -14.88 9.26 -6.14
N SER A 120 -15.40 10.41 -6.56
CA SER A 120 -16.78 10.83 -6.30
C SER A 120 -17.81 10.28 -7.30
N ASN A 121 -17.39 9.74 -8.45
CA ASN A 121 -18.29 9.47 -9.58
C ASN A 121 -18.10 8.08 -10.24
N ASN A 122 -17.22 7.22 -9.71
CA ASN A 122 -16.91 5.92 -10.33
C ASN A 122 -17.88 4.82 -9.89
N HIS A 123 -18.07 3.82 -10.75
CA HIS A 123 -18.83 2.60 -10.47
C HIS A 123 -17.97 1.33 -10.51
N ASP A 124 -16.65 1.48 -10.48
CA ASP A 124 -15.72 0.36 -10.62
C ASP A 124 -15.88 -0.64 -9.47
N ASP A 125 -15.72 -1.93 -9.79
CA ASP A 125 -15.79 -3.01 -8.81
C ASP A 125 -14.67 -2.87 -7.77
N SER A 126 -13.43 -2.72 -8.21
CA SER A 126 -12.28 -2.32 -7.37
C SER A 126 -11.69 -1.02 -7.91
N PRO A 127 -12.08 0.14 -7.36
CA PRO A 127 -11.63 1.44 -7.86
C PRO A 127 -10.13 1.67 -7.67
N LEU A 128 -9.54 2.54 -8.51
CA LEU A 128 -8.18 3.05 -8.32
C LEU A 128 -8.02 3.65 -6.92
N TYR A 129 -6.89 3.32 -6.28
CA TYR A 129 -6.61 3.68 -4.90
C TYR A 129 -5.35 4.52 -4.80
N LEU A 130 -5.45 5.75 -4.28
CA LEU A 130 -4.27 6.60 -4.06
C LEU A 130 -3.47 6.06 -2.88
N PHE A 131 -2.23 5.67 -3.16
CA PHE A 131 -1.32 5.03 -2.19
C PHE A 131 0.10 5.58 -2.39
N GLU A 132 0.37 6.78 -1.85
CA GLU A 132 1.60 7.52 -2.11
C GLU A 132 2.61 7.35 -0.97
N SER A 133 3.81 6.85 -1.28
CA SER A 133 4.90 6.68 -0.31
C SER A 133 5.95 7.79 -0.32
N SER A 134 6.10 8.51 -1.44
CA SER A 134 7.18 9.47 -1.66
C SER A 134 6.79 10.92 -1.36
N PHE A 135 5.73 11.11 -0.57
CA PHE A 135 5.17 12.44 -0.35
C PHE A 135 6.05 13.32 0.53
N GLY A 136 6.83 12.75 1.45
CA GLY A 136 7.75 13.49 2.31
C GLY A 136 8.99 14.02 1.58
N GLU A 137 9.39 13.33 0.51
CA GLU A 137 10.60 13.62 -0.26
C GLU A 137 10.32 14.59 -1.42
N HIS A 138 9.05 14.80 -1.78
CA HIS A 138 8.68 15.65 -2.91
C HIS A 138 8.42 17.11 -2.48
N PRO A 139 9.07 18.12 -3.08
CA PRO A 139 9.02 19.53 -2.63
C PRO A 139 7.62 20.12 -2.49
N LYS A 140 6.69 19.74 -3.38
CA LYS A 140 5.31 20.24 -3.40
C LYS A 140 4.32 19.40 -2.57
N LYS A 141 4.73 18.24 -2.06
CA LYS A 141 3.88 17.32 -1.26
C LYS A 141 4.34 17.22 0.19
N LYS A 142 5.62 17.51 0.48
CA LYS A 142 6.25 17.36 1.80
C LYS A 142 5.49 18.00 2.97
N ARG A 143 4.71 19.05 2.68
CA ARG A 143 3.82 19.70 3.66
C ARG A 143 2.69 18.81 4.19
N LEU A 144 2.49 17.61 3.65
CA LEU A 144 1.63 16.59 4.24
C LEU A 144 2.25 15.98 5.51
N ILE A 145 3.59 16.00 5.65
CA ILE A 145 4.27 15.55 6.85
C ILE A 145 4.00 16.50 8.02
N ASP A 146 3.87 17.80 7.76
CA ASP A 146 3.58 18.80 8.79
C ASP A 146 2.15 18.71 9.38
N ASP A 147 1.36 17.73 8.93
CA ASP A 147 -0.04 17.58 9.32
C ASP A 147 -0.27 16.39 10.28
N TYR A 148 0.75 15.60 10.59
CA TYR A 148 0.69 14.50 11.56
C TYR A 148 2.08 14.17 12.15
N ASP A 149 2.10 13.55 13.32
CA ASP A 149 3.33 13.02 13.93
C ASP A 149 3.27 11.48 14.04
N VAL A 150 4.42 10.81 14.16
CA VAL A 150 4.40 9.37 14.47
C VAL A 150 3.98 9.20 15.93
N PRO A 151 2.88 8.45 16.24
CA PRO A 151 2.43 8.30 17.62
C PRO A 151 3.50 7.70 18.54
N GLU A 152 3.43 8.04 19.82
CA GLU A 152 4.42 7.62 20.82
C GLU A 152 4.60 6.10 20.94
N TYR A 153 3.54 5.33 20.68
CA TYR A 153 3.59 3.87 20.69
C TYR A 153 4.50 3.29 19.59
N PHE A 154 4.69 4.04 18.49
CA PHE A 154 5.34 3.55 17.27
C PHE A 154 6.59 4.35 16.89
N ASN A 155 7.07 5.24 17.75
CA ASN A 155 8.17 6.16 17.43
C ASN A 155 9.56 5.50 17.46
N GLU A 156 9.67 4.24 17.90
CA GLU A 156 10.87 3.43 17.70
C GLU A 156 10.88 2.84 16.29
N ASP A 157 11.51 3.57 15.37
CA ASP A 157 11.71 3.15 14.00
C ASP A 157 13.18 2.78 13.75
N LEU A 158 13.55 1.52 13.94
CA LEU A 158 14.93 1.07 13.77
C LEU A 158 15.42 1.12 12.32
N PHE A 159 14.54 1.08 11.32
CA PHE A 159 14.96 1.17 9.92
C PHE A 159 15.52 2.54 9.54
N GLN A 160 15.22 3.59 10.31
CA GLN A 160 15.85 4.90 10.14
C GLN A 160 17.39 4.82 10.23
N LEU A 161 17.94 3.85 10.99
CA LEU A 161 19.38 3.66 11.16
C LEU A 161 20.09 3.30 9.85
N VAL A 162 19.38 2.68 8.91
CA VAL A 162 19.91 2.32 7.58
C VAL A 162 20.07 3.56 6.68
N GLY A 163 19.33 4.63 6.99
CA GLY A 163 19.30 5.90 6.28
C GLY A 163 18.16 5.99 5.25
N GLU A 164 17.64 7.20 5.06
CA GLU A 164 16.45 7.49 4.25
C GLU A 164 16.53 6.98 2.80
N HIS A 165 17.70 7.06 2.17
CA HIS A 165 17.86 6.58 0.79
C HIS A 165 17.90 5.05 0.64
N ARG A 166 18.24 4.31 1.71
CA ARG A 166 18.47 2.85 1.65
C ARG A 166 17.39 2.04 2.33
N ARG A 167 16.61 2.64 3.22
CA ARG A 167 15.46 1.98 3.84
C ARG A 167 14.37 1.68 2.81
N PRO A 168 13.59 0.61 2.97
CA PRO A 168 12.38 0.41 2.17
C PRO A 168 11.38 1.55 2.38
N PRO A 169 10.46 1.78 1.43
CA PRO A 169 9.26 2.58 1.67
C PRO A 169 8.54 2.05 2.92
N TYR A 170 8.16 2.96 3.81
CA TYR A 170 7.67 2.60 5.14
C TYR A 170 6.45 3.40 5.57
N ARG A 171 6.05 4.41 4.80
CA ARG A 171 4.91 5.27 5.08
C ARG A 171 4.10 5.48 3.82
N TRP A 172 2.78 5.50 3.95
CA TRP A 172 1.87 5.74 2.85
C TRP A 172 0.75 6.67 3.27
N TRP A 173 0.51 7.69 2.45
CA TRP A 173 -0.66 8.54 2.55
C TRP A 173 -1.70 8.06 1.54
N CYS A 174 -2.91 7.81 2.03
CA CYS A 174 -3.90 7.01 1.33
C CYS A 174 -5.21 7.76 1.19
N ILE A 175 -5.77 7.79 -0.02
CA ILE A 175 -7.15 8.23 -0.27
C ILE A 175 -7.83 7.21 -1.16
N GLY A 176 -8.98 6.69 -0.74
CA GLY A 176 -9.68 5.65 -1.50
C GLY A 176 -11.19 5.80 -1.44
N PRO A 177 -11.91 5.75 -2.58
CA PRO A 177 -13.36 5.71 -2.57
C PRO A 177 -13.88 4.37 -2.03
N GLN A 178 -15.19 4.30 -1.78
CA GLN A 178 -15.86 3.05 -1.43
C GLN A 178 -15.47 1.91 -2.38
N ARG A 179 -15.34 0.68 -1.86
CA ARG A 179 -14.91 -0.56 -2.55
C ARG A 179 -13.42 -0.67 -2.86
N SER A 180 -12.67 0.43 -2.87
CA SER A 180 -11.21 0.34 -2.94
C SER A 180 -10.66 -0.26 -1.64
N GLY A 181 -9.45 -0.82 -1.68
CA GLY A 181 -8.88 -1.47 -0.51
C GLY A 181 -7.59 -2.19 -0.84
N THR A 182 -7.16 -3.04 0.08
CA THR A 182 -5.96 -3.86 -0.08
C THR A 182 -6.34 -5.31 0.20
N GLY A 183 -6.02 -6.20 -0.75
CA GLY A 183 -6.22 -7.65 -0.62
C GLY A 183 -5.50 -8.24 0.60
N ILE A 184 -5.84 -9.48 0.93
CA ILE A 184 -5.26 -10.14 2.10
C ILE A 184 -3.75 -10.34 1.94
N HIS A 185 -2.99 -9.84 2.91
CA HIS A 185 -1.53 -9.87 2.87
C HIS A 185 -0.91 -9.91 4.26
N ILE A 186 0.41 -10.11 4.30
CA ILE A 186 1.27 -9.91 5.47
C ILE A 186 2.29 -8.85 5.11
N ASP A 187 2.53 -7.93 6.03
CA ASP A 187 3.51 -6.86 5.86
C ASP A 187 4.93 -7.39 5.58
N PRO A 188 5.70 -6.67 4.73
CA PRO A 188 7.02 -7.11 4.30
C PRO A 188 8.04 -7.14 5.44
N LEU A 189 9.05 -7.98 5.29
CA LEU A 189 10.21 -8.06 6.18
C LEU A 189 9.90 -8.29 7.66
N GLY A 190 8.70 -8.80 7.99
CA GLY A 190 8.29 -9.06 9.37
C GLY A 190 8.01 -7.80 10.20
N THR A 191 7.87 -6.64 9.55
CA THR A 191 7.50 -5.39 10.24
C THR A 191 6.10 -5.49 10.82
N SER A 192 5.85 -4.73 11.87
CA SER A 192 4.49 -4.39 12.30
C SER A 192 4.05 -3.09 11.63
N ALA A 193 2.75 -2.80 11.68
CA ALA A 193 2.20 -1.58 11.10
C ALA A 193 1.19 -0.91 12.02
N TRP A 194 1.02 0.39 11.82
CA TRP A 194 -0.12 1.14 12.34
C TRP A 194 -0.81 1.90 11.21
N ASN A 195 -2.13 2.00 11.26
CA ASN A 195 -2.94 2.73 10.29
C ASN A 195 -3.88 3.70 11.01
N ALA A 196 -3.66 5.00 10.81
CA ALA A 196 -4.44 6.09 11.38
C ALA A 196 -5.49 6.60 10.38
N LEU A 197 -6.77 6.53 10.76
CA LEU A 197 -7.89 6.93 9.92
C LEU A 197 -8.35 8.34 10.26
N ILE A 198 -8.28 9.25 9.29
CA ILE A 198 -8.63 10.66 9.49
C ILE A 198 -10.09 10.92 9.09
N SER A 199 -10.55 10.30 8.00
CA SER A 199 -11.94 10.40 7.57
C SER A 199 -12.41 9.11 6.89
N GLY A 200 -13.72 8.87 6.95
CA GLY A 200 -14.36 7.67 6.39
C GLY A 200 -14.30 6.46 7.31
N HIS A 201 -14.57 5.28 6.78
CA HIS A 201 -14.62 4.01 7.51
C HIS A 201 -13.88 2.90 6.76
N LYS A 202 -13.06 2.13 7.48
CA LYS A 202 -12.35 0.96 6.95
C LYS A 202 -12.84 -0.31 7.62
N ARG A 203 -13.19 -1.32 6.83
CA ARG A 203 -13.51 -2.66 7.30
C ARG A 203 -12.26 -3.53 7.28
N TRP A 204 -12.00 -4.20 8.40
CA TRP A 204 -10.83 -5.06 8.58
C TRP A 204 -11.26 -6.51 8.84
N CYS A 205 -10.50 -7.45 8.26
CA CYS A 205 -10.41 -8.82 8.76
C CYS A 205 -8.94 -9.15 9.00
N ILE A 206 -8.64 -9.72 10.18
CA ILE A 206 -7.29 -10.04 10.62
C ILE A 206 -7.24 -11.50 11.08
N PHE A 207 -6.21 -12.25 10.67
CA PHE A 207 -6.02 -13.66 11.02
C PHE A 207 -4.63 -13.91 11.61
N PRO A 208 -4.50 -14.86 12.56
CA PRO A 208 -3.21 -15.23 13.14
C PRO A 208 -2.21 -15.71 12.07
N PRO A 209 -0.90 -15.53 12.32
CA PRO A 209 0.16 -15.98 11.40
C PRO A 209 0.14 -17.49 11.10
N SER A 210 -0.39 -18.31 12.01
CA SER A 210 -0.52 -19.75 11.84
C SER A 210 -1.60 -20.17 10.85
N THR A 211 -2.43 -19.23 10.36
CA THR A 211 -3.52 -19.54 9.44
C THR A 211 -2.97 -19.98 8.08
N PRO A 212 -3.35 -21.18 7.58
CA PRO A 212 -2.89 -21.66 6.29
C PRO A 212 -3.30 -20.73 5.14
N ARG A 213 -2.37 -20.44 4.25
CA ARG A 213 -2.54 -19.50 3.14
C ARG A 213 -3.69 -19.90 2.20
N GLU A 214 -3.85 -21.19 1.97
CA GLU A 214 -4.87 -21.81 1.12
C GLU A 214 -6.30 -21.58 1.62
N LEU A 215 -6.50 -21.30 2.91
CA LEU A 215 -7.80 -20.93 3.46
C LEU A 215 -8.16 -19.47 3.18
N LEU A 216 -7.15 -18.63 2.96
CA LEU A 216 -7.29 -17.18 2.93
C LEU A 216 -7.22 -16.59 1.52
N LYS A 217 -6.52 -17.22 0.58
CA LYS A 217 -6.33 -16.66 -0.77
C LYS A 217 -7.45 -17.11 -1.73
N PRO A 218 -8.12 -16.18 -2.42
CA PRO A 218 -8.95 -16.51 -3.57
C PRO A 218 -8.13 -17.24 -4.63
N THR A 219 -8.77 -18.21 -5.28
CA THR A 219 -8.18 -18.96 -6.39
C THR A 219 -8.44 -18.25 -7.72
N SER A 220 -7.66 -18.58 -8.76
CA SER A 220 -7.92 -18.03 -10.11
C SER A 220 -9.30 -18.44 -10.65
N SER A 221 -9.88 -19.56 -10.18
CA SER A 221 -11.26 -19.94 -10.50
C SER A 221 -12.31 -19.06 -9.84
N ASP A 222 -12.00 -18.44 -8.69
CA ASP A 222 -12.95 -17.55 -8.02
C ASP A 222 -13.04 -16.18 -8.73
N SER A 223 -11.89 -15.63 -9.16
CA SER A 223 -11.83 -14.38 -9.95
C SER A 223 -10.49 -14.26 -10.70
N PRO A 224 -10.43 -14.61 -12.00
CA PRO A 224 -9.15 -14.71 -12.71
C PRO A 224 -8.32 -13.43 -12.71
N LYS A 225 -8.99 -12.27 -12.86
CA LYS A 225 -8.34 -10.96 -13.01
C LYS A 225 -8.39 -10.09 -11.76
N ASN A 226 -9.27 -10.37 -10.79
CA ASN A 226 -9.45 -9.55 -9.59
C ASN A 226 -9.22 -10.33 -8.28
N LYS A 227 -8.57 -11.50 -8.32
CA LYS A 227 -8.35 -12.36 -7.12
C LYS A 227 -7.63 -11.69 -5.95
N ASP A 228 -6.79 -10.69 -6.23
CA ASP A 228 -5.96 -10.03 -5.22
C ASP A 228 -6.60 -8.72 -4.69
N GLU A 229 -7.81 -8.39 -5.14
CA GLU A 229 -8.53 -7.21 -4.70
C GLU A 229 -9.21 -7.44 -3.35
N GLY A 230 -9.19 -6.43 -2.48
CA GLY A 230 -9.82 -6.51 -1.15
C GLY A 230 -11.31 -6.85 -1.24
N ILE A 231 -12.03 -6.22 -2.18
CA ILE A 231 -13.45 -6.49 -2.40
C ILE A 231 -13.72 -7.93 -2.82
N THR A 232 -12.87 -8.51 -3.68
CA THR A 232 -12.99 -9.91 -4.09
C THR A 232 -12.83 -10.84 -2.90
N TRP A 233 -11.88 -10.57 -2.01
CA TRP A 233 -11.70 -11.34 -0.79
C TRP A 233 -12.96 -11.31 0.10
N PHE A 234 -13.55 -10.12 0.31
CA PHE A 234 -14.80 -9.97 1.07
C PHE A 234 -16.01 -10.63 0.40
N LYS A 235 -15.97 -10.84 -0.92
CA LYS A 235 -17.03 -11.56 -1.62
C LYS A 235 -16.88 -13.07 -1.62
N VAL A 236 -15.65 -13.56 -1.74
CA VAL A 236 -15.37 -14.97 -1.98
C VAL A 236 -15.02 -15.72 -0.70
N ILE A 237 -14.13 -15.14 0.11
CA ILE A 237 -13.53 -15.82 1.27
C ILE A 237 -14.29 -15.48 2.54
N TYR A 238 -14.62 -14.20 2.75
CA TYR A 238 -15.30 -13.78 3.97
C TYR A 238 -16.56 -14.59 4.30
N PRO A 239 -17.50 -14.91 3.38
CA PRO A 239 -18.66 -15.72 3.72
C PRO A 239 -18.31 -17.10 4.29
N ARG A 240 -17.19 -17.69 3.86
CA ARG A 240 -16.69 -18.98 4.35
C ARG A 240 -16.30 -18.89 5.83
N THR A 241 -15.76 -17.74 6.26
CA THR A 241 -15.38 -17.48 7.66
C THR A 241 -16.57 -17.38 8.61
N GLN A 242 -17.77 -17.17 8.07
CA GLN A 242 -19.01 -17.05 8.83
C GLN A 242 -19.70 -18.41 9.04
N LEU A 243 -19.26 -19.46 8.35
CA LEU A 243 -19.82 -20.80 8.47
C LEU A 243 -19.40 -21.45 9.79
N SER A 244 -20.27 -22.27 10.37
CA SER A 244 -19.96 -23.07 11.56
C SER A 244 -18.82 -24.08 11.34
N SER A 245 -18.52 -24.41 10.09
CA SER A 245 -17.41 -25.26 9.67
C SER A 245 -16.06 -24.55 9.64
N TRP A 246 -16.01 -23.23 9.81
CA TRP A 246 -14.74 -22.50 9.83
C TRP A 246 -13.87 -22.95 11.02
N PRO A 247 -12.57 -23.28 10.82
CA PRO A 247 -11.73 -23.79 11.89
C PRO A 247 -11.55 -22.76 13.03
N LYS A 248 -11.97 -23.12 14.24
CA LYS A 248 -11.94 -22.21 15.41
C LYS A 248 -10.52 -21.79 15.82
N GLN A 249 -9.49 -22.57 15.47
CA GLN A 249 -8.09 -22.20 15.74
C GLN A 249 -7.57 -21.05 14.86
N TYR A 250 -8.30 -20.68 13.79
CA TYR A 250 -7.94 -19.60 12.87
C TYR A 250 -9.03 -18.51 12.87
N PRO A 251 -9.28 -17.83 14.01
CA PRO A 251 -10.36 -16.86 14.10
C PRO A 251 -10.15 -15.70 13.11
N CYS A 252 -11.24 -15.29 12.46
CA CYS A 252 -11.32 -14.04 11.73
C CYS A 252 -11.66 -12.93 12.73
N LEU A 253 -10.71 -12.05 13.04
CA LEU A 253 -10.97 -10.86 13.85
C LEU A 253 -11.48 -9.76 12.94
N GLU A 254 -12.72 -9.31 13.17
CA GLU A 254 -13.40 -8.34 12.33
C GLU A 254 -13.64 -7.01 13.06
N ALA A 255 -13.45 -5.88 12.40
CA ALA A 255 -13.84 -4.59 12.94
C ALA A 255 -14.08 -3.54 11.85
N VAL A 256 -14.88 -2.52 12.19
CA VAL A 256 -14.90 -1.24 11.48
C VAL A 256 -14.01 -0.28 12.23
N GLN A 257 -13.05 0.32 11.53
CA GLN A 257 -12.24 1.43 12.01
C GLN A 257 -12.97 2.74 11.69
N TYR A 258 -13.13 3.59 12.69
CA TYR A 258 -13.78 4.89 12.61
C TYR A 258 -12.77 6.05 12.52
N PRO A 259 -13.18 7.26 12.08
CA PRO A 259 -12.31 8.44 12.12
C PRO A 259 -11.78 8.69 13.53
N GLY A 260 -10.49 9.03 13.67
CA GLY A 260 -9.84 9.17 14.98
C GLY A 260 -9.16 7.90 15.49
N GLU A 261 -9.53 6.73 14.97
CA GLU A 261 -8.98 5.47 15.44
C GLU A 261 -7.67 5.10 14.72
N VAL A 262 -6.73 4.53 15.48
CA VAL A 262 -5.48 3.94 14.96
C VAL A 262 -5.51 2.44 15.20
N ILE A 263 -5.40 1.63 14.16
CA ILE A 263 -5.25 0.17 14.31
C ILE A 263 -3.78 -0.23 14.33
N PHE A 264 -3.39 -1.04 15.29
CA PHE A 264 -2.08 -1.71 15.36
C PHE A 264 -2.18 -3.13 14.80
N VAL A 265 -1.31 -3.44 13.84
CA VAL A 265 -1.19 -4.75 13.19
C VAL A 265 0.19 -5.34 13.52
N PRO A 266 0.26 -6.37 14.38
CA PRO A 266 1.51 -7.04 14.69
C PRO A 266 2.10 -7.74 13.47
N GLY A 267 3.43 -7.83 13.42
CA GLY A 267 4.13 -8.51 12.33
C GLY A 267 3.70 -9.97 12.18
N GLY A 268 3.49 -10.41 10.95
CA GLY A 268 3.09 -11.78 10.60
C GLY A 268 1.58 -12.03 10.51
N TYR A 269 0.74 -11.10 10.98
CA TYR A 269 -0.71 -11.24 10.86
C TYR A 269 -1.18 -11.02 9.42
N TRP A 270 -2.04 -11.93 8.95
CA TRP A 270 -2.76 -11.73 7.69
C TRP A 270 -3.83 -10.66 7.91
N HIS A 271 -3.92 -9.70 7.01
CA HIS A 271 -4.94 -8.67 7.10
C HIS A 271 -5.42 -8.21 5.72
N VAL A 272 -6.70 -7.87 5.64
CA VAL A 272 -7.40 -7.37 4.45
C VAL A 272 -8.25 -6.18 4.85
N VAL A 273 -8.27 -5.17 3.98
CA VAL A 273 -8.90 -3.87 4.27
C VAL A 273 -9.79 -3.46 3.11
N LEU A 274 -11.01 -3.02 3.42
CA LEU A 274 -11.96 -2.46 2.46
C LEU A 274 -12.41 -1.07 2.92
N ASN A 275 -12.36 -0.09 2.03
CA ASN A 275 -12.90 1.24 2.26
C ASN A 275 -14.42 1.20 2.09
N MET A 276 -15.16 1.50 3.16
CA MET A 276 -16.63 1.45 3.17
C MET A 276 -17.26 2.72 2.61
N ASP A 277 -16.48 3.80 2.55
CA ASP A 277 -16.81 5.10 1.96
C ASP A 277 -15.51 5.79 1.48
N LEU A 278 -15.54 7.11 1.24
CA LEU A 278 -14.35 7.86 0.88
C LEU A 278 -13.45 8.06 2.11
N THR A 279 -12.32 7.33 2.12
CA THR A 279 -11.38 7.35 3.24
C THR A 279 -10.16 8.22 2.98
N VAL A 280 -9.64 8.86 4.03
CA VAL A 280 -8.32 9.48 4.08
C VAL A 280 -7.58 8.94 5.29
N ALA A 281 -6.39 8.38 5.08
CA ALA A 281 -5.60 7.74 6.12
C ALA A 281 -4.10 7.90 5.90
N VAL A 282 -3.31 7.64 6.94
CA VAL A 282 -1.86 7.45 6.85
C VAL A 282 -1.48 6.18 7.59
N THR A 283 -0.57 5.40 7.02
CA THR A 283 -0.13 4.12 7.59
C THR A 283 1.38 4.02 7.51
N GLN A 284 2.01 3.42 8.51
CA GLN A 284 3.45 3.14 8.48
C GLN A 284 3.78 1.76 9.00
N ASN A 285 4.81 1.18 8.38
CA ASN A 285 5.46 -0.03 8.84
C ASN A 285 6.68 0.37 9.68
N PHE A 286 6.88 -0.33 10.79
CA PHE A 286 7.97 -0.02 11.71
C PHE A 286 8.67 -1.30 12.21
N CYS A 287 9.95 -1.12 12.52
CA CYS A 287 10.76 -2.11 13.21
C CYS A 287 11.09 -1.56 14.60
N SER A 288 10.59 -2.19 15.64
CA SER A 288 10.87 -1.87 17.03
C SER A 288 11.83 -2.90 17.63
N SER A 289 12.27 -2.67 18.86
CA SER A 289 13.04 -3.65 19.63
C SER A 289 12.27 -4.97 19.85
N VAL A 290 10.94 -4.93 19.85
CA VAL A 290 10.08 -6.10 20.08
C VAL A 290 10.07 -7.03 18.87
N ASN A 291 9.81 -6.47 17.68
CA ASN A 291 9.75 -7.27 16.45
C ASN A 291 11.13 -7.44 15.77
N PHE A 292 12.18 -6.80 16.29
CA PHE A 292 13.54 -6.84 15.74
C PHE A 292 14.07 -8.25 15.44
N PRO A 293 13.90 -9.29 16.30
CA PRO A 293 14.43 -10.62 15.99
C PRO A 293 13.86 -11.19 14.69
N THR A 294 12.54 -11.11 14.53
CA THR A 294 11.84 -11.52 13.30
C THR A 294 12.30 -10.68 12.12
N VAL A 295 12.32 -9.35 12.26
CA VAL A 295 12.72 -8.43 11.19
C VAL A 295 14.16 -8.70 10.74
N TRP A 296 15.08 -8.88 11.68
CA TRP A 296 16.49 -9.15 11.41
C TRP A 296 16.66 -10.41 10.55
N THR A 297 16.03 -11.52 10.93
CA THR A 297 16.05 -12.77 10.16
C THR A 297 15.54 -12.56 8.73
N ARG A 298 14.45 -11.82 8.56
CA ARG A 298 13.87 -11.52 7.23
C ARG A 298 14.79 -10.61 6.40
N VAL A 299 15.37 -9.58 7.00
CA VAL A 299 16.25 -8.63 6.32
C VAL A 299 17.56 -9.30 5.90
N VAL A 300 18.14 -10.17 6.73
CA VAL A 300 19.35 -10.94 6.37
C VAL A 300 19.09 -11.82 5.15
N ARG A 301 17.97 -12.54 5.12
CA ARG A 301 17.59 -13.43 4.01
C ARG A 301 17.27 -12.66 2.73
N SER A 302 16.40 -11.65 2.83
CA SER A 302 15.82 -10.98 1.66
C SER A 302 16.66 -9.80 1.17
N ARG A 303 17.43 -9.14 2.04
CA ARG A 303 18.21 -7.94 1.71
C ARG A 303 19.63 -7.96 2.36
N PRO A 304 20.53 -8.88 1.97
CA PRO A 304 21.84 -9.06 2.64
C PRO A 304 22.75 -7.81 2.65
N LYS A 305 22.66 -6.97 1.63
CA LYS A 305 23.43 -5.70 1.59
C LYS A 305 22.91 -4.70 2.62
N MET A 306 21.59 -4.65 2.79
CA MET A 306 20.93 -3.80 3.78
C MET A 306 21.24 -4.28 5.19
N SER A 307 21.19 -5.59 5.45
CA SER A 307 21.48 -6.15 6.78
C SER A 307 22.89 -5.82 7.27
N LYS A 308 23.90 -5.91 6.40
CA LYS A 308 25.29 -5.50 6.73
C LYS A 308 25.37 -4.04 7.18
N LYS A 309 24.72 -3.13 6.44
CA LYS A 309 24.70 -1.71 6.82
C LYS A 309 23.91 -1.47 8.10
N PHE A 310 22.81 -2.20 8.28
CA PHE A 310 21.99 -2.10 9.47
C PHE A 310 22.78 -2.52 10.71
N LEU A 311 23.50 -3.66 10.66
CA LEU A 311 24.36 -4.12 11.76
C LEU A 311 25.48 -3.14 12.09
N GLU A 312 26.15 -2.55 11.08
CA GLU A 312 27.16 -1.51 11.28
C GLU A 312 26.60 -0.33 12.10
N ARG A 313 25.36 0.07 11.80
CA ARG A 313 24.69 1.18 12.47
C ARG A 313 24.16 0.81 13.85
N LEU A 314 23.64 -0.41 14.01
CA LEU A 314 23.22 -0.97 15.30
C LEU A 314 24.39 -1.02 16.28
N LYS A 315 25.57 -1.50 15.87
CA LYS A 315 26.78 -1.55 16.71
C LYS A 315 27.15 -0.19 17.32
N ARG A 316 26.80 0.92 16.65
CA ARG A 316 27.08 2.29 17.11
C ARG A 316 25.95 2.93 17.91
N ARG A 317 24.70 2.63 17.58
CA ARG A 317 23.51 3.35 18.09
C ARG A 317 22.64 2.52 19.03
N ARG A 318 22.65 1.19 18.87
CA ARG A 318 21.92 0.19 19.66
C ARG A 318 22.76 -1.07 19.88
N PRO A 319 23.85 -1.00 20.66
CA PRO A 319 24.74 -2.15 20.91
C PRO A 319 24.04 -3.33 21.57
N ASP A 320 22.96 -3.07 22.31
CA ASP A 320 22.05 -4.07 22.88
C ASP A 320 21.45 -4.96 21.78
N LEU A 321 20.86 -4.37 20.73
CA LEU A 321 20.30 -5.10 19.60
C LEU A 321 21.37 -5.71 18.70
N ALA A 322 22.54 -5.06 18.56
CA ALA A 322 23.66 -5.63 17.81
C ALA A 322 24.19 -6.93 18.44
N ARG A 323 24.25 -7.04 19.78
CA ARG A 323 24.61 -8.30 20.44
C ARG A 323 23.54 -9.36 20.31
N LEU A 324 22.28 -8.95 20.17
CA LEU A 324 21.17 -9.89 19.94
C LEU A 324 21.28 -10.55 18.57
N THR A 325 21.82 -9.88 17.54
CA THR A 325 21.98 -10.49 16.21
C THR A 325 22.85 -11.72 16.20
N ASP A 326 23.84 -11.79 17.10
CA ASP A 326 24.75 -12.94 17.21
C ASP A 326 24.05 -14.17 17.83
N LYS A 327 22.90 -13.98 18.48
CA LYS A 327 22.11 -15.03 19.14
C LYS A 327 20.92 -15.50 18.30
N ILE A 328 20.58 -14.79 17.23
CA ILE A 328 19.44 -15.10 16.37
C ILE A 328 19.90 -16.10 15.31
N ASP A 329 19.26 -17.28 15.25
CA ASP A 329 19.44 -18.16 14.11
C ASP A 329 18.66 -17.61 12.92
N VAL A 330 19.40 -17.15 11.91
CA VAL A 330 18.83 -16.62 10.67
C VAL A 330 18.22 -17.71 9.79
N ASN A 331 18.25 -18.98 10.20
CA ASN A 331 17.58 -20.12 9.56
C ASN A 331 16.27 -20.54 10.26
N ASP A 332 15.95 -19.95 11.41
CA ASP A 332 14.69 -20.22 12.12
C ASP A 332 13.43 -19.90 11.28
N ASP A 333 12.41 -20.73 11.43
CA ASP A 333 11.10 -20.42 10.88
C ASP A 333 10.50 -19.26 11.68
N THR A 334 10.27 -18.14 10.98
CA THR A 334 9.74 -16.91 11.56
C THR A 334 8.27 -16.71 11.17
N GLY A 335 7.60 -17.81 10.81
CA GLY A 335 6.20 -17.82 10.37
C GLY A 335 6.05 -17.55 8.87
N PRO A 336 4.82 -17.22 8.41
CA PRO A 336 4.54 -17.01 7.00
C PRO A 336 5.39 -15.88 6.38
N ARG A 337 5.77 -16.05 5.11
CA ARG A 337 6.48 -15.02 4.34
C ARG A 337 5.52 -13.91 3.92
N SER A 338 6.05 -12.72 3.69
CA SER A 338 5.28 -11.60 3.14
C SER A 338 4.64 -11.99 1.81
N ASP A 339 3.37 -11.68 1.65
CA ASP A 339 2.57 -11.99 0.45
C ASP A 339 1.90 -10.71 -0.03
N THR A 340 2.64 -9.91 -0.81
CA THR A 340 2.17 -8.64 -1.39
C THR A 340 1.61 -8.92 -2.79
N SER A 341 0.33 -9.30 -2.89
CA SER A 341 -0.29 -9.63 -4.19
C SER A 341 -1.20 -8.53 -4.74
N SER A 342 -1.36 -7.39 -4.05
CA SER A 342 -2.31 -6.34 -4.46
C SER A 342 -1.84 -5.53 -5.69
N SER A 343 -2.77 -5.08 -6.53
CA SER A 343 -2.53 -4.13 -7.63
C SER A 343 -2.09 -2.73 -7.17
N SER A 344 -2.21 -2.45 -5.88
CA SER A 344 -1.67 -1.26 -5.19
C SER A 344 -0.28 -1.47 -4.59
N SER A 345 0.33 -2.64 -4.74
CA SER A 345 1.60 -2.97 -4.08
C SER A 345 2.68 -1.99 -4.51
N SER A 346 3.43 -1.47 -3.55
CA SER A 346 4.72 -0.85 -3.81
C SER A 346 5.75 -1.95 -3.86
N SER A 347 6.06 -2.45 -5.05
CA SER A 347 7.08 -3.47 -5.21
C SER A 347 8.43 -2.89 -4.76
N SER A 348 9.04 -3.49 -3.73
CA SER A 348 10.35 -3.09 -3.20
C SER A 348 11.49 -3.63 -4.08
N SER A 349 11.46 -3.27 -5.36
CA SER A 349 12.54 -3.51 -6.33
C SER A 349 13.38 -2.24 -6.52
N ALA A 350 14.68 -2.45 -6.77
CA ALA A 350 15.74 -1.49 -6.55
C ALA A 350 15.83 -0.35 -7.60
N ASP A 351 16.45 0.75 -7.15
CA ASP A 351 17.00 1.91 -7.88
C ASP A 351 16.19 2.47 -9.04
N SER A 352 15.59 3.64 -8.80
CA SER A 352 15.32 4.61 -9.85
C SER A 352 15.57 6.01 -9.29
N SER A 353 16.58 6.66 -9.84
CA SER A 353 16.88 8.08 -9.64
C SER A 353 15.65 8.95 -9.91
N PRO A 354 15.50 10.11 -9.26
CA PRO A 354 14.42 11.03 -9.57
C PRO A 354 14.69 11.68 -10.92
N ASP A 355 14.11 11.13 -12.00
CA ASP A 355 14.13 11.78 -13.29
C ASP A 355 13.04 12.87 -13.31
N SER A 356 13.50 14.11 -13.19
CA SER A 356 12.68 15.30 -13.31
C SER A 356 12.62 15.72 -14.78
N THR A 357 11.69 15.15 -15.53
CA THR A 357 11.28 15.69 -16.83
C THR A 357 9.86 16.25 -16.72
N ASP A 358 9.80 17.57 -16.69
CA ASP A 358 8.57 18.36 -16.75
C ASP A 358 8.14 18.42 -18.21
N GLU A 359 7.30 17.48 -18.64
CA GLU A 359 6.64 17.61 -19.94
C GLU A 359 5.60 18.72 -19.85
N SER A 360 5.99 19.89 -20.35
CA SER A 360 5.10 21.00 -20.65
C SER A 360 4.17 20.63 -21.81
N ASP A 361 2.90 20.38 -21.52
CA ASP A 361 1.82 20.38 -22.52
C ASP A 361 1.78 21.79 -23.16
N THR A 362 2.43 22.00 -24.31
CA THR A 362 2.26 23.21 -25.12
C THR A 362 1.11 23.02 -26.10
N GLU A 363 0.15 23.95 -26.04
CA GLU A 363 -0.99 24.06 -26.95
C GLU A 363 -0.51 24.52 -28.33
N SER A 364 -0.77 23.76 -29.39
CA SER A 364 -0.56 24.21 -30.77
C SER A 364 -1.86 24.76 -31.37
N LYS A 365 -1.82 26.03 -31.77
CA LYS A 365 -2.73 26.62 -32.77
C LYS A 365 -2.04 26.63 -34.14
N PRO A 366 -2.78 26.57 -35.25
CA PRO A 366 -2.25 26.24 -36.56
C PRO A 366 -1.67 27.47 -37.26
N THR A 367 -0.54 27.31 -37.95
CA THR A 367 -0.13 28.22 -39.03
C THR A 367 0.44 27.43 -40.20
N ALA A 368 0.18 27.95 -41.39
CA ALA A 368 0.34 27.32 -42.69
C ALA A 368 1.73 27.53 -43.32
N ASN A 369 2.01 26.69 -44.33
CA ASN A 369 2.96 26.83 -45.43
C ASN A 369 4.47 27.01 -45.12
N HIS A 370 5.27 26.01 -45.53
CA HIS A 370 5.96 26.08 -46.82
C HIS A 370 6.64 24.76 -47.20
N GLN A 371 6.49 24.38 -48.47
CA GLN A 371 7.26 23.34 -49.16
C GLN A 371 8.75 23.67 -49.15
N ARG A 372 9.60 22.62 -49.00
CA ARG A 372 10.79 22.44 -49.84
C ARG A 372 11.26 20.99 -49.78
N SER A 373 11.26 20.39 -50.95
CA SER A 373 11.90 19.13 -51.37
C SER A 373 13.39 19.14 -51.12
N PHE A 374 13.98 17.99 -50.77
CA PHE A 374 15.27 17.55 -51.31
C PHE A 374 15.38 16.02 -51.24
N GLU A 375 15.77 15.46 -52.39
CA GLU A 375 16.02 14.06 -52.69
C GLU A 375 17.15 13.47 -51.82
N LYS A 376 17.05 12.17 -51.53
CA LYS A 376 18.22 11.36 -51.18
C LYS A 376 18.23 10.10 -52.02
N GLY A 377 19.33 9.95 -52.75
CA GLY A 377 19.63 8.84 -53.62
C GLY A 377 20.00 7.56 -52.87
N ASP A 378 19.89 6.51 -53.67
CA ASP A 378 20.21 5.11 -53.48
C ASP A 378 21.67 4.87 -53.06
N GLU A 379 21.91 3.85 -52.23
CA GLU A 379 22.96 2.86 -52.50
C GLU A 379 22.83 1.62 -51.59
N SER A 380 22.57 0.51 -52.25
CA SER A 380 22.56 -0.87 -51.76
C SER A 380 23.97 -1.42 -51.54
N VAL A 381 24.20 -2.17 -50.45
CA VAL A 381 25.17 -3.29 -50.47
C VAL A 381 24.63 -4.48 -49.65
N VAL A 382 24.46 -5.57 -50.36
CA VAL A 382 24.12 -6.93 -49.90
C VAL A 382 25.40 -7.65 -49.47
N LYS A 383 25.36 -8.40 -48.36
CA LYS A 383 26.17 -9.62 -48.19
C LYS A 383 25.47 -10.64 -47.28
N LYS A 384 24.96 -11.70 -47.90
CA LYS A 384 24.65 -13.01 -47.30
C LYS A 384 25.95 -13.79 -47.15
N ILE A 385 26.22 -14.42 -46.01
CA ILE A 385 26.82 -15.77 -45.94
C ILE A 385 26.19 -16.53 -44.76
N ARG A 386 25.92 -17.80 -45.05
CA ARG A 386 25.22 -18.86 -44.33
C ARG A 386 26.29 -19.78 -43.70
N VAL A 387 26.17 -20.20 -42.44
CA VAL A 387 26.72 -21.49 -41.95
C VAL A 387 25.84 -22.01 -40.80
N SER A 388 25.30 -23.21 -41.03
CA SER A 388 24.69 -24.20 -40.13
C SER A 388 25.76 -24.82 -39.21
N GLU A 389 25.58 -25.57 -38.11
CA GLU A 389 24.59 -26.58 -37.73
C GLU A 389 25.03 -27.17 -36.37
N GLN A 390 24.11 -27.88 -35.71
CA GLN A 390 24.27 -29.09 -34.88
C GLN A 390 24.51 -29.03 -33.35
N GLN A 391 23.53 -29.70 -32.71
CA GLN A 391 23.42 -30.37 -31.40
C GLN A 391 23.03 -29.55 -30.17
#